data_AF-A0A250IEH6-F1
#
_entry.id   AF-A0A250IEH6-F1
#
_cell.length_a   1.000
_cell.length_b   1.000
_cell.length_c   1.000
_cell.angle_alpha   90.00
_cell.angle_beta   90.00
_cell.angle_gamma   90.00
#
_symmetry.space_group_name_H-M   'P 1'
#
loop_
_entity.id
_entity.type
_entity.pdbx_description
1 polymer ?
#
loop_
_entity_poly.entity_id
_entity_poly.type
_entity_poly.pdbx_seq_one_letter_code
_entity_poly.pdbx_strand_id
1 'polypeptide(L)'
;MPGFGPFPTHSDALLAACPKLLSFDNAVATRPQSPHLSRYRNVPKEYCAWIYSTPQGQYEMSLVAMSSSQNVTRCRLPDHVLDHRFTPESLGYVFAIHNHPLGSELSEQDIGFIVEEARIHGLTVHTHEKEIDLGIAAFFSRSQNGGPPGCDGFYLYYPRTGELLKWTQSDQHDWSKRTYGRVTLSEKSTPPGFEITIEKAEE
;
A
#
# COMPACT_ATOMS: atom_id res chain seq x y z
N MET A 1 -14.57 -1.53 -4.94
CA MET A 1 -14.46 -0.48 -5.98
C MET A 1 -15.09 -1.03 -7.25
N PRO A 2 -16.08 -0.35 -7.85
CA PRO A 2 -16.72 -0.84 -9.07
C PRO A 2 -15.69 -1.13 -10.16
N GLY A 3 -15.72 -2.34 -10.72
CA GLY A 3 -14.89 -2.75 -11.85
C GLY A 3 -13.41 -3.02 -11.54
N PHE A 4 -12.99 -3.05 -10.26
CA PHE A 4 -11.62 -3.43 -9.91
C PHE A 4 -11.44 -4.95 -9.91
N GLY A 5 -12.24 -5.67 -9.14
CA GLY A 5 -12.27 -7.13 -9.06
C GLY A 5 -13.63 -7.71 -9.47
N PRO A 6 -13.92 -8.97 -9.12
CA PRO A 6 -13.15 -9.85 -8.22
C PRO A 6 -11.92 -10.49 -8.86
N PHE A 7 -10.90 -10.78 -8.04
CA PHE A 7 -9.70 -11.54 -8.43
C PHE A 7 -9.64 -12.91 -7.76
N PRO A 8 -9.05 -13.93 -8.43
CA PRO A 8 -8.90 -15.27 -7.86
C PRO A 8 -7.77 -15.36 -6.83
N THR A 9 -6.76 -14.48 -6.88
CA THR A 9 -5.65 -14.48 -5.92
C THR A 9 -5.39 -13.08 -5.37
N HIS A 10 -4.87 -13.01 -4.13
CA HIS A 10 -4.46 -11.75 -3.52
C HIS A 10 -3.29 -11.10 -4.27
N SER A 11 -2.42 -11.89 -4.89
CA SER A 11 -1.30 -11.40 -5.70
C SER A 11 -1.80 -10.69 -6.97
N ASP A 12 -2.78 -11.28 -7.66
CA ASP A 12 -3.40 -10.63 -8.84
C ASP A 12 -4.08 -9.32 -8.46
N ALA A 13 -4.81 -9.30 -7.34
CA ALA A 13 -5.42 -8.09 -6.81
C ALA A 13 -4.35 -7.02 -6.48
N LEU A 14 -3.24 -7.40 -5.85
CA LEU A 14 -2.17 -6.48 -5.52
C LEU A 14 -1.50 -5.88 -6.76
N LEU A 15 -1.20 -6.71 -7.76
CA LEU A 15 -0.59 -6.27 -9.01
C LEU A 15 -1.53 -5.39 -9.84
N ALA A 16 -2.83 -5.70 -9.85
CA ALA A 16 -3.84 -4.87 -10.52
C ALA A 16 -4.06 -3.52 -9.81
N ALA A 17 -3.87 -3.46 -8.49
CA ALA A 17 -4.03 -2.23 -7.70
C ALA A 17 -2.98 -1.18 -8.02
N CYS A 18 -1.74 -1.58 -8.29
CA CYS A 18 -0.64 -0.66 -8.51
C CYS A 18 -0.89 0.36 -9.64
N PRO A 19 -1.14 -0.04 -10.91
CA PRO A 19 -1.42 0.92 -11.97
C PRO A 19 -2.70 1.71 -11.70
N LYS A 20 -3.66 1.15 -10.97
CA LYS A 20 -4.90 1.85 -10.61
C LYS A 20 -4.64 3.01 -9.65
N LEU A 21 -3.93 2.77 -8.55
CA LEU A 21 -3.60 3.82 -7.56
C LEU A 21 -2.68 4.89 -8.17
N LEU A 22 -1.73 4.50 -9.02
CA LEU A 22 -0.82 5.45 -9.66
C LEU A 22 -1.50 6.28 -10.77
N SER A 23 -2.64 5.82 -11.30
CA SER A 23 -3.39 6.57 -12.33
C SER A 23 -4.14 7.80 -11.80
N PHE A 24 -4.27 7.96 -10.48
CA PHE A 24 -4.95 9.12 -9.91
C PHE A 24 -4.10 10.39 -10.02
N ASP A 25 -4.78 11.54 -10.11
CA ASP A 25 -4.12 12.83 -10.24
C ASP A 25 -3.13 13.08 -9.11
N ASN A 26 -1.88 13.39 -9.49
CA ASN A 26 -0.79 13.70 -8.58
C ASN A 26 -0.40 12.54 -7.64
N ALA A 27 -0.77 11.30 -7.97
CA ALA A 27 -0.27 10.11 -7.28
C ALA A 27 1.24 9.91 -7.46
N VAL A 28 1.83 10.52 -8.48
CA VAL A 28 3.28 10.54 -8.72
C VAL A 28 3.73 11.98 -8.84
N ALA A 29 4.80 12.32 -8.13
CA ALA A 29 5.38 13.64 -8.20
C ALA A 29 6.04 13.83 -9.57
N THR A 30 5.53 14.79 -10.35
CA THR A 30 6.15 15.18 -11.62
C THR A 30 7.16 16.29 -11.39
N ARG A 31 8.32 16.21 -12.06
CA ARG A 31 9.26 17.34 -12.10
C ARG A 31 8.66 18.43 -13.00
N PRO A 32 8.59 19.71 -12.56
CA PRO A 32 8.10 20.78 -13.41
C PRO A 32 9.02 20.93 -14.62
N GLN A 33 8.48 20.76 -15.83
CA GLN A 33 9.24 20.85 -17.09
C GLN A 33 9.67 22.30 -17.43
N SER A 34 9.17 23.31 -16.70
CA SER A 34 9.55 24.71 -16.91
C SER A 34 9.65 25.49 -15.58
N PRO A 35 10.66 26.36 -15.40
CA PRO A 35 10.79 27.25 -14.24
C PRO A 35 9.57 28.15 -14.01
N HIS A 36 8.85 28.52 -15.07
CA HIS A 36 7.66 29.37 -15.01
C HIS A 36 6.42 28.64 -14.46
N LEU A 37 6.40 27.30 -14.54
CA LEU A 37 5.33 26.46 -14.00
C LEU A 37 5.56 26.08 -12.52
N SER A 38 6.66 26.53 -11.90
CA SER A 38 6.95 26.28 -10.49
C SER A 38 5.87 26.80 -9.52
N ARG A 39 5.06 27.80 -9.95
CA ARG A 39 3.91 28.31 -9.19
C ARG A 39 2.66 27.43 -9.26
N TYR A 40 2.58 26.52 -10.24
CA TYR A 40 1.50 25.54 -10.40
C TYR A 40 1.99 24.14 -9.99
N ARG A 41 2.78 24.06 -8.91
CA ARG A 41 3.12 22.77 -8.32
C ARG A 41 1.83 22.10 -7.84
N ASN A 42 1.42 21.04 -8.53
CA ASN A 42 0.45 20.14 -7.94
C ASN A 42 1.10 19.46 -6.74
N VAL A 43 0.48 19.58 -5.57
CA VAL A 43 0.94 18.91 -4.37
C VAL A 43 0.78 17.40 -4.58
N PRO A 44 1.86 16.60 -4.49
CA PRO A 44 1.75 15.16 -4.60
C PRO A 44 0.81 14.59 -3.53
N LYS A 45 -0.02 13.61 -3.90
CA LYS A 45 -1.05 13.04 -3.04
C LYS A 45 -0.88 11.54 -2.87
N GLU A 46 -1.07 11.09 -1.64
CA GLU A 46 -1.25 9.68 -1.34
C GLU A 46 -2.74 9.32 -1.42
N TYR A 47 -2.97 8.17 -2.02
CA TYR A 47 -4.23 7.47 -2.16
C TYR A 47 -4.02 6.12 -1.49
N CYS A 48 -5.01 5.64 -0.73
CA CYS A 48 -4.98 4.31 -0.17
C CYS A 48 -6.30 3.57 -0.31
N ALA A 49 -6.21 2.25 -0.22
CA ALA A 49 -7.36 1.36 -0.18
C ALA A 49 -7.01 0.09 0.62
N TRP A 50 -8.02 -0.67 0.97
CA TRP A 50 -7.88 -2.05 1.41
C TRP A 50 -7.99 -2.98 0.22
N ILE A 51 -7.14 -4.00 0.16
CA ILE A 51 -7.42 -5.26 -0.54
C ILE A 51 -7.93 -6.24 0.51
N TYR A 52 -9.09 -6.83 0.26
CA TYR A 52 -9.76 -7.74 1.18
C TYR A 52 -10.31 -8.97 0.46
N SER A 53 -10.41 -10.09 1.16
CA SER A 53 -11.10 -11.29 0.73
C SER A 53 -12.58 -11.23 1.08
N THR A 54 -13.39 -11.82 0.21
CA THR A 54 -14.84 -11.96 0.36
C THR A 54 -15.18 -13.37 0.87
N PRO A 55 -16.40 -13.59 1.40
CA PRO A 55 -16.85 -14.93 1.79
C PRO A 55 -16.81 -15.96 0.65
N GLN A 56 -16.84 -15.50 -0.60
CA GLN A 56 -16.73 -16.33 -1.81
C GLN A 56 -15.28 -16.72 -2.14
N GLY A 57 -14.30 -16.31 -1.33
CA GLY A 57 -12.87 -16.61 -1.55
C GLY A 57 -12.19 -15.75 -2.61
N GLN A 58 -12.88 -14.73 -3.12
CA GLN A 58 -12.35 -13.78 -4.10
C GLN A 58 -11.79 -12.54 -3.43
N TYR A 59 -10.89 -11.83 -4.11
CA TYR A 59 -10.25 -10.62 -3.61
C TYR A 59 -10.77 -9.39 -4.32
N GLU A 60 -11.05 -8.35 -3.54
CA GLU A 60 -11.55 -7.07 -4.01
C GLU A 60 -10.79 -5.91 -3.36
N MET A 61 -11.03 -4.69 -3.85
CA MET A 61 -10.44 -3.47 -3.30
C MET A 61 -11.54 -2.55 -2.81
N SER A 62 -11.32 -1.87 -1.67
CA SER A 62 -12.25 -0.87 -1.14
C SER A 62 -12.36 0.33 -2.08
N LEU A 63 -13.24 1.29 -1.75
CA LEU A 63 -13.11 2.62 -2.33
C LEU A 63 -11.76 3.22 -1.93
N VAL A 64 -11.21 4.03 -2.83
CA VAL A 64 -9.95 4.74 -2.61
C VAL A 64 -10.19 5.93 -1.68
N ALA A 65 -9.42 6.00 -0.61
CA ALA A 65 -9.38 7.11 0.32
C ALA A 65 -8.25 8.07 -0.04
N MET A 66 -8.50 9.36 0.14
CA MET A 66 -7.48 10.42 0.02
C MET A 66 -7.75 11.48 1.08
N SER A 67 -6.73 12.27 1.44
CA SER A 67 -6.97 13.46 2.26
C SER A 67 -7.81 14.50 1.51
N SER A 68 -8.82 15.03 2.18
CA SER A 68 -9.61 16.17 1.70
C SER A 68 -8.86 17.50 1.81
N SER A 69 -7.80 17.57 2.63
CA SER A 69 -6.98 18.76 2.82
C SER A 69 -5.85 18.81 1.81
N GLN A 70 -5.74 19.92 1.08
CA GLN A 70 -4.65 20.15 0.11
C GLN A 70 -3.25 20.21 0.75
N ASN A 71 -3.17 20.44 2.07
CA ASN A 71 -1.91 20.53 2.81
C ASN A 71 -1.49 19.21 3.46
N VAL A 72 -2.32 18.17 3.37
CA VAL A 72 -2.02 16.86 3.94
C VAL A 72 -1.81 15.90 2.78
N THR A 73 -0.56 15.50 2.60
CA THR A 73 -0.16 14.61 1.51
C THR A 73 -0.59 13.18 1.76
N ARG A 74 -0.74 12.77 3.03
CA ARG A 74 -1.05 11.40 3.41
C ARG A 74 -2.52 11.06 3.34
N CYS A 75 -2.81 9.85 2.89
CA CYS A 75 -4.16 9.32 2.94
C CYS A 75 -4.52 8.88 4.37
N ARG A 76 -5.82 8.66 4.62
CA ARG A 76 -6.30 8.02 5.85
C ARG A 76 -7.23 6.90 5.44
N LEU A 77 -6.82 5.67 5.73
CA LEU A 77 -7.61 4.48 5.47
C LEU A 77 -8.49 4.20 6.70
N PRO A 78 -9.80 3.97 6.55
CA PRO A 78 -10.63 3.56 7.67
C PRO A 78 -10.32 2.11 8.05
N ASP A 79 -10.43 1.79 9.34
CA ASP A 79 -10.19 0.44 9.89
C ASP A 79 -11.11 -0.59 9.22
N HIS A 80 -12.34 -0.20 8.85
CA HIS A 80 -13.30 -1.11 8.23
C HIS A 80 -13.70 -0.73 6.80
N VAL A 81 -13.74 -1.74 5.94
CA VAL A 81 -14.31 -1.63 4.59
C VAL A 81 -15.83 -1.56 4.68
N LEU A 82 -16.40 -0.55 4.00
CA LEU A 82 -17.84 -0.43 3.81
C LEU A 82 -18.23 -1.04 2.44
N ASP A 83 -18.63 -2.31 2.45
CA ASP A 83 -19.22 -2.98 1.28
C ASP A 83 -20.62 -3.47 1.63
N HIS A 84 -21.65 -2.92 0.96
CA HIS A 84 -23.05 -3.25 1.27
C HIS A 84 -23.45 -4.69 0.92
N ARG A 85 -22.63 -5.42 0.16
CA ARG A 85 -22.88 -6.82 -0.20
C ARG A 85 -22.53 -7.79 0.93
N PHE A 86 -21.69 -7.36 1.88
CA PHE A 86 -21.08 -8.21 2.90
C PHE A 86 -21.12 -7.54 4.27
N THR A 87 -21.12 -8.31 5.36
CA THR A 87 -20.95 -7.70 6.70
C THR A 87 -19.46 -7.45 6.96
N PRO A 88 -19.08 -6.43 7.73
CA PRO A 88 -17.67 -6.12 8.01
C PRO A 88 -16.86 -7.31 8.57
N GLU A 89 -17.49 -8.17 9.36
CA GLU A 89 -16.89 -9.34 10.01
C GLU A 89 -16.69 -10.52 9.05
N SER A 90 -17.37 -10.50 7.90
CA SER A 90 -17.26 -11.52 6.86
C SER A 90 -16.13 -11.23 5.87
N LEU A 91 -15.50 -10.06 5.99
CA LEU A 91 -14.39 -9.63 5.13
C LEU A 91 -13.06 -9.96 5.79
N GLY A 92 -12.13 -10.46 4.98
CA GLY A 92 -10.77 -10.74 5.41
C GLY A 92 -9.79 -9.68 4.93
N TYR A 93 -9.08 -9.00 5.83
CA TYR A 93 -8.18 -7.91 5.46
C TYR A 93 -6.82 -8.48 5.05
N VAL A 94 -6.36 -8.15 3.84
CA VAL A 94 -5.15 -8.74 3.25
C VAL A 94 -4.04 -7.71 3.10
N PHE A 95 -4.30 -6.62 2.37
CA PHE A 95 -3.31 -5.56 2.21
C PHE A 95 -3.91 -4.19 2.45
N ALA A 96 -3.27 -3.39 3.31
CA ALA A 96 -3.35 -1.95 3.16
C ALA A 96 -2.46 -1.54 1.99
N ILE A 97 -2.99 -0.77 1.05
CA ILE A 97 -2.20 -0.32 -0.10
C ILE A 97 -2.22 1.19 -0.19
N HIS A 98 -1.10 1.78 -0.59
CA HIS A 98 -1.01 3.20 -0.89
C HIS A 98 0.08 3.49 -1.94
N ASN A 99 0.15 4.72 -2.44
CA ASN A 99 1.27 5.17 -3.28
C ASN A 99 2.23 6.07 -2.51
N HIS A 100 3.50 6.02 -2.88
CA HIS A 100 4.52 6.98 -2.49
C HIS A 100 4.85 7.89 -3.67
N PRO A 101 4.40 9.16 -3.67
CA PRO A 101 4.55 10.02 -4.84
C PRO A 101 6.00 10.30 -5.24
N LEU A 102 6.93 10.23 -4.28
CA LEU A 102 8.36 10.41 -4.50
C LEU A 102 9.12 9.08 -4.61
N GLY A 103 8.42 7.94 -4.56
CA GLY A 103 9.04 6.61 -4.58
C GLY A 103 9.87 6.28 -3.35
N SER A 104 9.59 6.93 -2.21
CA SER A 104 10.21 6.61 -0.92
C SER A 104 9.90 5.19 -0.47
N GLU A 105 10.68 4.70 0.48
CA GLU A 105 10.44 3.42 1.16
C GLU A 105 9.29 3.56 2.16
N LEU A 106 8.77 2.43 2.67
CA LEU A 106 7.86 2.41 3.82
C LEU A 106 8.50 3.12 5.02
N SER A 107 7.79 4.09 5.56
CA SER A 107 8.17 4.86 6.75
C SER A 107 7.76 4.15 8.04
N GLU A 108 8.34 4.55 9.17
CA GLU A 108 7.90 4.07 10.50
C GLU A 108 6.40 4.28 10.75
N GLN A 109 5.80 5.29 10.13
CA GLN A 109 4.36 5.56 10.26
C GLN A 109 3.53 4.57 9.45
N ASP A 110 4.01 4.12 8.28
CA ASP A 110 3.33 3.09 7.49
C ASP A 110 3.41 1.73 8.21
N ILE A 111 4.59 1.43 8.78
CA ILE A 111 4.82 0.25 9.62
C ILE A 111 3.93 0.30 10.86
N GLY A 112 3.92 1.42 11.58
CA GLY A 112 3.09 1.61 12.77
C GLY A 112 1.60 1.48 12.46
N PHE A 113 1.13 2.04 11.35
CA PHE A 113 -0.26 1.90 10.91
C PHE A 113 -0.65 0.43 10.76
N ILE A 114 0.08 -0.35 9.96
CA ILE A 114 -0.32 -1.75 9.72
C ILE A 114 -0.17 -2.64 10.97
N VAL A 115 0.73 -2.29 11.89
CA VAL A 115 0.86 -2.98 13.18
C VAL A 115 -0.36 -2.72 14.07
N GLU A 116 -0.92 -1.51 14.08
CA GLU A 116 -2.17 -1.23 14.77
C GLU A 116 -3.35 -1.94 14.07
N GLU A 117 -3.42 -1.94 12.75
CA GLU A 117 -4.44 -2.69 12.00
C GLU A 117 -4.37 -4.19 12.29
N ALA A 118 -3.17 -4.75 12.48
CA ALA A 118 -2.99 -6.15 12.87
C ALA A 118 -3.58 -6.47 14.26
N ARG A 119 -3.71 -5.48 15.16
CA ARG A 119 -4.40 -5.67 16.45
C ARG A 119 -5.92 -5.74 16.29
N ILE A 120 -6.46 -5.11 15.26
CA ILE A 120 -7.90 -5.07 14.97
C ILE A 120 -8.32 -6.31 14.15
N HIS A 121 -7.57 -6.61 13.09
CA HIS A 121 -7.93 -7.63 12.10
C HIS A 121 -7.21 -8.96 12.27
N GLY A 122 -6.19 -9.01 13.13
CA GLY A 122 -5.27 -10.13 13.25
C GLY A 122 -4.08 -10.01 12.29
N LEU A 123 -3.03 -10.77 12.59
CA LEU A 123 -1.81 -10.82 11.77
C LEU A 123 -2.01 -11.61 10.46
N THR A 124 -3.04 -12.45 10.44
CA THR A 124 -3.37 -13.33 9.33
C THR A 124 -4.87 -13.38 9.13
N VAL A 125 -5.27 -13.72 7.91
CA VAL A 125 -6.65 -14.01 7.54
C VAL A 125 -6.73 -15.44 7.02
N HIS A 126 -7.66 -16.20 7.56
CA HIS A 126 -8.02 -17.51 7.02
C HIS A 126 -8.93 -17.34 5.81
N THR A 127 -8.46 -17.81 4.65
CA THR A 127 -9.28 -17.96 3.44
C THR A 127 -9.52 -19.44 3.17
N HIS A 128 -10.48 -19.76 2.29
CA HIS A 128 -10.84 -21.16 1.96
C HIS A 128 -9.65 -22.05 1.57
N GLU A 129 -8.59 -21.47 0.99
CA GLU A 129 -7.46 -22.22 0.46
C GLU A 129 -6.19 -22.13 1.30
N LYS A 130 -6.04 -21.07 2.11
CA LYS A 130 -4.82 -20.81 2.90
C LYS A 130 -4.98 -19.66 3.88
N GLU A 131 -4.12 -19.67 4.88
CA GLU A 131 -3.83 -18.52 5.72
C GLU A 131 -2.96 -17.52 4.94
N ILE A 132 -3.31 -16.23 5.00
CA ILE A 132 -2.61 -15.15 4.31
C ILE A 132 -2.22 -14.10 5.33
N ASP A 133 -0.99 -13.60 5.22
CA ASP A 133 -0.48 -12.55 6.10
C ASP A 133 -1.09 -11.19 5.75
N LEU A 134 -1.54 -10.47 6.77
CA LEU A 134 -1.86 -9.05 6.64
C LEU A 134 -0.56 -8.30 6.29
N GLY A 135 -0.62 -7.40 5.32
CA GLY A 135 0.54 -6.60 4.93
C GLY A 135 0.20 -5.17 4.50
N ILE A 136 1.24 -4.36 4.31
CA ILE A 136 1.13 -3.03 3.71
C ILE A 136 2.03 -2.92 2.49
N ALA A 137 1.49 -2.38 1.39
CA ALA A 137 2.22 -2.18 0.15
C ALA A 137 2.22 -0.71 -0.31
N ALA A 138 3.41 -0.17 -0.57
CA ALA A 138 3.62 1.19 -1.07
C ALA A 138 4.08 1.17 -2.53
N PHE A 139 3.18 1.55 -3.44
CA PHE A 139 3.44 1.62 -4.89
C PHE A 139 4.28 2.84 -5.26
N PHE A 140 5.18 2.68 -6.23
CA PHE A 140 5.96 3.78 -6.78
C PHE A 140 6.05 3.73 -8.31
N SER A 141 6.31 4.89 -8.89
CA SER A 141 6.70 5.04 -10.29
C SER A 141 8.04 5.76 -10.37
N ARG A 142 8.87 5.34 -11.33
CA ARG A 142 10.11 5.98 -11.76
C ARG A 142 9.89 6.87 -12.98
N SER A 143 8.68 6.91 -13.55
CA SER A 143 8.38 7.72 -14.73
C SER A 143 8.65 9.20 -14.46
N GLN A 144 9.71 9.73 -15.07
CA GLN A 144 10.08 11.16 -15.00
C GLN A 144 9.64 11.95 -16.24
N ASN A 145 9.16 11.26 -17.27
CA ASN A 145 9.06 11.78 -18.64
C ASN A 145 7.61 11.98 -19.10
N GLY A 146 6.82 12.80 -18.41
CA GLY A 146 5.56 13.40 -18.91
C GLY A 146 4.43 12.48 -19.41
N GLY A 147 4.65 11.17 -19.51
CA GLY A 147 3.65 10.16 -19.82
C GLY A 147 2.89 9.71 -18.57
N PRO A 148 1.81 8.91 -18.73
CA PRO A 148 1.09 8.37 -17.60
C PRO A 148 2.04 7.55 -16.70
N PRO A 149 2.00 7.73 -15.37
CA PRO A 149 2.84 6.97 -14.47
C PRO A 149 2.53 5.48 -14.56
N GLY A 150 3.56 4.67 -14.84
CA GLY A 150 3.48 3.21 -14.80
C GLY A 150 3.72 2.66 -13.39
N CYS A 151 3.40 1.39 -13.20
CA CYS A 151 3.77 0.67 -11.98
C CYS A 151 5.22 0.16 -12.08
N ASP A 152 6.17 0.84 -11.44
CA ASP A 152 7.57 0.42 -11.46
C ASP A 152 7.91 -0.57 -10.33
N GLY A 153 7.06 -0.63 -9.30
CA GLY A 153 7.24 -1.54 -8.19
C GLY A 153 6.53 -1.10 -6.93
N PHE A 154 6.83 -1.81 -5.85
CA PHE A 154 6.34 -1.49 -4.52
C PHE A 154 7.26 -2.01 -3.41
N TYR A 155 7.17 -1.35 -2.27
CA TYR A 155 7.65 -1.88 -1.00
C TYR A 155 6.52 -2.67 -0.34
N LEU A 156 6.84 -3.77 0.33
CA LEU A 156 5.86 -4.63 1.00
C LEU A 156 6.39 -5.02 2.38
N TYR A 157 5.55 -4.87 3.40
CA TYR A 157 5.87 -5.26 4.75
C TYR A 157 4.78 -6.17 5.34
N TYR A 158 5.22 -7.22 6.05
CA TYR A 158 4.36 -8.13 6.79
C TYR A 158 4.68 -8.06 8.29
N PRO A 159 3.74 -7.59 9.15
CA PRO A 159 3.97 -7.53 10.60
C PRO A 159 4.31 -8.89 11.23
N ARG A 160 3.71 -9.99 10.74
CA ARG A 160 3.95 -11.33 11.30
C ARG A 160 5.40 -11.79 11.17
N THR A 161 6.03 -11.52 10.03
CA THR A 161 7.40 -12.00 9.75
C THR A 161 8.46 -10.96 10.01
N GLY A 162 8.07 -9.68 10.10
CA GLY A 162 9.01 -8.57 10.16
C GLY A 162 9.73 -8.30 8.83
N GLU A 163 9.37 -8.99 7.75
CA GLU A 163 10.08 -8.86 6.47
C GLU A 163 9.65 -7.61 5.73
N LEU A 164 10.64 -6.81 5.32
CA LEU A 164 10.47 -5.67 4.44
C LEU A 164 11.06 -6.03 3.07
N LEU A 165 10.21 -6.07 2.06
CA LEU A 165 10.52 -6.51 0.70
C LEU A 165 10.42 -5.34 -0.27
N LYS A 166 11.20 -5.41 -1.36
CA LYS A 166 11.03 -4.53 -2.52
C LYS A 166 10.77 -5.38 -3.75
N TRP A 167 9.66 -5.09 -4.41
CA TRP A 167 9.30 -5.62 -5.71
C TRP A 167 9.55 -4.56 -6.77
N THR A 168 10.19 -4.96 -7.87
CA THR A 168 10.46 -4.08 -9.01
C THR A 168 10.06 -4.78 -10.29
N GLN A 169 9.46 -4.01 -11.20
CA GLN A 169 9.19 -4.46 -12.55
C GLN A 169 10.35 -4.06 -13.47
N SER A 170 10.83 -5.02 -14.26
CA SER A 170 11.82 -4.78 -15.31
C SER A 170 11.16 -4.13 -16.54
N ASP A 171 11.97 -3.60 -17.45
CA ASP A 171 11.48 -3.09 -18.74
C ASP A 171 10.80 -4.19 -19.59
N GLN A 172 11.09 -5.45 -19.30
CA GLN A 172 10.48 -6.64 -19.92
C GLN A 172 9.18 -7.08 -19.23
N HIS A 173 8.68 -6.29 -18.27
CA HIS A 173 7.49 -6.57 -17.44
C HIS A 173 7.65 -7.73 -16.44
N ASP A 174 8.87 -8.24 -16.27
CA ASP A 174 9.16 -9.28 -15.28
C ASP A 174 9.26 -8.68 -13.88
N TRP A 175 8.70 -9.40 -12.90
CA TRP A 175 8.74 -9.01 -11.50
C TRP A 175 9.93 -9.66 -10.79
N SER A 176 10.76 -8.83 -10.15
CA SER A 176 11.81 -9.29 -9.25
C SER A 176 11.53 -8.87 -7.82
N LYS A 177 11.82 -9.78 -6.89
CA LYS A 177 11.72 -9.56 -5.44
C LYS A 177 13.12 -9.51 -4.85
N ARG A 178 13.40 -8.52 -4.02
CA ARG A 178 14.55 -8.52 -3.10
C ARG A 178 14.11 -8.28 -1.67
N THR A 179 14.85 -8.88 -0.72
CA THR A 179 14.76 -8.47 0.68
C THR A 179 15.33 -7.06 0.78
N TYR A 180 14.54 -6.16 1.35
CA TYR A 180 14.94 -4.77 1.52
C TYR A 180 15.42 -4.49 2.95
N GLY A 181 14.83 -5.18 3.93
CA GLY A 181 15.27 -5.12 5.30
C GLY A 181 14.41 -5.98 6.21
N ARG A 182 14.64 -5.82 7.51
CA ARG A 182 13.85 -6.42 8.58
C ARG A 182 13.39 -5.33 9.54
N VAL A 183 12.15 -5.47 10.01
CA VAL A 183 11.59 -4.61 11.04
C VAL A 183 11.57 -5.37 12.35
N THR A 184 12.12 -4.74 13.38
CA THR A 184 12.00 -5.20 14.76
C THR A 184 11.08 -4.23 15.50
N LEU A 185 10.10 -4.79 16.20
CA LEU A 185 9.17 -4.05 17.04
C LEU A 185 9.51 -4.33 18.51
N SER A 186 9.72 -3.29 19.31
CA SER A 186 9.77 -3.42 20.77
C SER A 186 8.66 -2.58 21.40
N GLU A 187 7.90 -3.19 22.30
CA GLU A 187 6.83 -2.48 23.00
C GLU A 187 7.42 -1.37 23.89
N LYS A 188 6.79 -0.20 23.82
CA LYS A 188 7.05 0.93 24.71
C LYS A 188 5.83 1.17 25.57
N SER A 189 6.04 1.31 26.87
CA SER A 189 4.96 1.59 27.82
C SER A 189 4.65 3.08 27.95
N THR A 190 5.56 3.99 27.57
CA THR A 190 5.40 5.44 27.72
C THR A 190 6.10 6.25 26.62
N PRO A 191 5.35 6.94 25.71
CA PRO A 191 3.93 6.72 25.46
C PRO A 191 3.67 5.27 24.98
N PRO A 192 2.48 4.71 25.22
CA PRO A 192 2.13 3.38 24.71
C PRO A 192 2.28 3.31 23.19
N GLY A 193 2.93 2.25 22.71
CA GLY A 193 3.15 2.01 21.28
C GLY A 193 4.32 1.07 21.03
N PHE A 194 4.92 1.21 19.86
CA PHE A 194 6.09 0.43 19.46
C PHE A 194 7.26 1.35 19.15
N GLU A 195 8.45 0.96 19.59
CA GLU A 195 9.67 1.35 18.89
C GLU A 195 9.78 0.51 17.62
N ILE A 196 10.04 1.18 16.52
CA ILE A 196 10.18 0.55 15.22
C ILE A 196 11.63 0.75 14.79
N THR A 197 12.35 -0.36 14.62
CA THR A 197 13.71 -0.36 14.09
C THR A 197 13.71 -1.05 12.73
N ILE A 198 14.22 -0.36 11.70
CA ILE A 198 14.35 -0.91 10.35
C ILE A 198 15.83 -1.18 10.06
N GLU A 199 16.18 -2.46 9.98
CA GLU A 199 17.51 -2.92 9.59
C GLU A 199 17.51 -3.19 8.08
N LYS A 200 18.14 -2.31 7.30
CA LYS A 200 18.24 -2.48 5.85
C LYS A 200 19.20 -3.62 5.52
N ALA A 201 18.85 -4.41 4.51
CA ALA A 201 19.77 -5.41 3.96
C ALA A 201 20.95 -4.68 3.28
N GLU A 202 22.18 -5.21 3.42
CA GLU A 202 23.35 -4.71 2.71
C GLU A 202 23.14 -4.83 1.19
N GLU A 203 23.51 -3.79 0.43
CA GLU A 203 23.35 -3.72 -1.04
C GLU A 203 24.47 -4.41 -1.80
#